data_AF-A0A2C9KVY9-F1
#
_entry.id   AF-A0A2C9KVY9-F1
#
_cell.length_a   1.000
_cell.length_b   1.000
_cell.length_c   1.000
_cell.angle_alpha   90.00
_cell.angle_beta   90.00
_cell.angle_gamma   90.00
#
_symmetry.space_group_name_H-M   'P 1'
#
loop_
_entity.id
_entity.type
_entity.pdbx_description
1 polymer ?
#
loop_
_entity_poly.entity_id
_entity_poly.type
_entity_poly.pdbx_seq_one_letter_code
_entity_poly.pdbx_strand_id
1 'polypeptide(L)'
;MFVAITFDDSINHDRYNSQFRPFFVDNDYNLYNPNGCGLKTTLFVSLDAGDISLVKTLWDAGNEIAGHTLAHSLPVGSSEDDYIPTIEAIDGMRKKLLEEIGDSQLVFTPPLF
;
A
#
# COMPACT_ATOMS: atom_id res chain seq x y z
N MET A 1 -19.53 13.37 -4.60
CA MET A 1 -19.33 12.23 -3.68
C MET A 1 -18.08 11.49 -4.13
N PHE A 2 -17.25 11.06 -3.19
CA PHE A 2 -16.05 10.27 -3.43
C PHE A 2 -16.20 8.94 -2.68
N VAL A 3 -15.63 7.87 -3.23
CA VAL A 3 -15.53 6.56 -2.58
C VAL A 3 -14.05 6.20 -2.53
N ALA A 4 -13.52 6.02 -1.31
CA ALA A 4 -12.17 5.50 -1.11
C ALA A 4 -12.26 3.97 -1.08
N ILE A 5 -11.61 3.30 -2.04
CA ILE A 5 -11.41 1.86 -1.99
C ILE A 5 -10.00 1.64 -1.47
N THR A 6 -9.87 0.82 -0.43
CA THR A 6 -8.60 0.50 0.20
C THR A 6 -8.42 -1.01 0.26
N PHE A 7 -7.18 -1.45 0.12
CA PHE A 7 -6.80 -2.84 0.34
C PHE A 7 -5.57 -2.87 1.24
N ASP A 8 -5.55 -3.84 2.15
CA ASP A 8 -4.49 -4.00 3.14
C ASP A 8 -3.63 -5.23 2.78
N ASP A 9 -2.48 -5.33 3.45
CA ASP A 9 -1.52 -6.43 3.43
C ASP A 9 -0.61 -6.50 2.18
N SER A 10 0.17 -7.56 2.13
CA SER A 10 1.17 -7.82 1.10
C SER A 10 0.58 -8.11 -0.29
N ILE A 11 1.22 -7.57 -1.33
CA ILE A 11 0.85 -7.83 -2.73
C ILE A 11 1.75 -8.92 -3.31
N ASN A 12 1.15 -10.06 -3.62
CA ASN A 12 1.81 -11.16 -4.32
C ASN A 12 1.32 -11.28 -5.78
N HIS A 13 2.01 -12.12 -6.56
CA HIS A 13 1.73 -12.32 -7.99
C HIS A 13 0.31 -12.80 -8.27
N ASP A 14 -0.24 -13.68 -7.44
CA ASP A 14 -1.59 -14.23 -7.64
C ASP A 14 -2.66 -13.14 -7.49
N ARG A 15 -2.59 -12.36 -6.40
CA ARG A 15 -3.49 -11.23 -6.14
C ARG A 15 -3.32 -10.13 -7.17
N TYR A 16 -2.08 -9.83 -7.54
CA TYR A 16 -1.78 -8.83 -8.57
C TYR A 16 -2.40 -9.19 -9.91
N ASN A 17 -2.14 -10.40 -10.42
CA ASN A 17 -2.59 -10.79 -11.76
C ASN A 17 -4.11 -11.01 -11.84
N SER A 18 -4.71 -11.57 -10.79
CA SER A 18 -6.15 -11.89 -10.81
C SER A 18 -7.04 -10.73 -10.41
N GLN A 19 -6.54 -9.75 -9.66
CA GLN A 19 -7.36 -8.68 -9.09
C GLN A 19 -6.77 -7.30 -9.42
N PHE A 20 -5.59 -6.96 -8.91
CA PHE A 20 -5.14 -5.55 -8.97
C PHE A 20 -4.85 -5.05 -10.39
N ARG A 21 -4.18 -5.86 -11.22
CA ARG A 21 -3.79 -5.48 -12.58
C ARG A 21 -5.00 -5.23 -13.50
N PRO A 22 -5.98 -6.14 -13.62
CA PRO A 22 -7.17 -5.91 -14.46
C PRO A 22 -7.94 -4.64 -14.09
N PHE A 23 -8.04 -4.30 -12.80
CA PHE A 23 -8.81 -3.12 -12.34
C PHE A 23 -8.01 -1.82 -12.39
N PHE A 24 -6.76 -1.82 -11.93
CA PHE A 24 -6.05 -0.59 -11.57
C PHE A 24 -4.82 -0.28 -12.43
N VAL A 25 -4.46 -1.19 -13.35
CA VAL A 25 -3.36 -1.02 -14.30
C VAL A 25 -3.88 -1.06 -15.73
N ASP A 26 -4.50 -2.18 -16.12
CA ASP A 26 -4.89 -2.44 -17.51
C ASP A 26 -6.31 -1.91 -17.83
N ASN A 27 -7.14 -1.72 -16.81
CA ASN A 27 -8.55 -1.30 -16.91
C ASN A 27 -9.40 -2.19 -17.85
N ASP A 28 -9.24 -3.50 -17.72
CA ASP A 28 -9.90 -4.52 -18.56
C ASP A 28 -11.43 -4.42 -18.55
N TYR A 29 -11.99 -3.89 -17.45
CA TYR A 29 -13.43 -3.74 -17.26
C TYR A 29 -14.00 -2.39 -17.71
N ASN A 30 -13.18 -1.50 -18.29
CA ASN A 30 -13.58 -0.17 -18.74
C ASN A 30 -14.28 0.66 -17.64
N LEU A 31 -13.71 0.66 -16.43
CA LEU A 31 -14.23 1.42 -15.30
C LEU A 31 -13.65 2.82 -15.29
N TYR A 32 -14.52 3.81 -15.49
CA TYR A 32 -14.15 5.23 -15.52
C TYR A 32 -14.97 6.03 -14.52
N ASN A 33 -14.29 6.97 -13.87
CA ASN A 33 -14.94 8.04 -13.13
C ASN A 33 -15.65 9.00 -14.10
N PRO A 34 -16.61 9.83 -13.63
CA PRO A 34 -17.32 10.79 -14.50
C PRO A 34 -16.43 11.78 -15.25
N ASN A 35 -15.19 11.97 -14.80
CA ASN A 35 -14.17 12.80 -15.46
C ASN A 35 -13.38 12.06 -16.57
N GLY A 36 -13.71 10.80 -16.85
CA GLY A 36 -13.04 9.97 -17.84
C GLY A 36 -11.72 9.33 -17.38
N CYS A 37 -11.28 9.56 -16.14
CA CYS A 37 -10.11 8.87 -15.59
C CYS A 37 -10.48 7.45 -15.17
N GLY A 38 -9.56 6.50 -15.34
CA GLY A 38 -9.72 5.15 -14.79
C GLY A 38 -9.87 5.15 -13.27
N LEU A 39 -10.44 4.09 -12.72
CA LEU A 39 -10.56 3.88 -11.28
C LEU A 39 -9.18 3.91 -10.61
N LYS A 40 -9.12 4.47 -9.39
CA LYS A 40 -7.92 4.49 -8.53
C LYS A 40 -8.26 3.94 -7.15
N THR A 41 -7.24 3.39 -6.50
CA THR A 41 -7.33 2.82 -5.16
C THR A 41 -6.18 3.31 -4.29
N THR A 42 -6.33 3.15 -2.97
CA THR A 42 -5.23 3.24 -2.01
C THR A 42 -4.85 1.83 -1.54
N LEU A 43 -3.56 1.52 -1.46
CA LEU A 43 -3.06 0.21 -1.05
C LEU A 43 -2.18 0.38 0.20
N PHE A 44 -2.64 -0.14 1.34
CA PHE A 44 -1.85 -0.22 2.57
C PHE A 44 -1.03 -1.51 2.53
N VAL A 45 0.24 -1.44 2.12
CA VAL A 45 1.05 -2.63 1.84
C VAL A 45 1.99 -2.98 2.98
N SER A 46 2.14 -4.27 3.27
CA SER A 46 3.24 -4.83 4.07
C SER A 46 4.27 -5.51 3.15
N LEU A 47 5.54 -5.56 3.56
CA LEU A 47 6.64 -6.12 2.75
C LEU A 47 7.21 -7.43 3.30
N ASP A 48 6.51 -8.05 4.24
CA ASP A 48 6.86 -9.36 4.81
C ASP A 48 6.77 -10.50 3.79
N ALA A 49 5.73 -10.47 2.95
CA ALA A 49 5.45 -11.49 1.95
C ALA A 49 5.12 -10.93 0.55
N GLY A 50 5.30 -9.63 0.34
CA GLY A 50 4.93 -8.91 -0.88
C GLY A 50 6.10 -8.67 -1.84
N ASP A 51 5.78 -8.50 -3.13
CA ASP A 51 6.74 -8.15 -4.17
C ASP A 51 6.67 -6.64 -4.46
N ILE A 52 7.73 -5.92 -4.08
CA ILE A 52 7.80 -4.46 -4.21
C ILE A 52 7.74 -3.99 -5.67
N SER A 53 8.15 -4.82 -6.63
CA SER A 53 8.07 -4.46 -8.05
C SER A 53 6.62 -4.34 -8.54
N LEU A 54 5.72 -5.15 -7.98
CA LEU A 54 4.29 -5.09 -8.25
C LEU A 54 3.67 -3.84 -7.62
N VAL A 55 4.08 -3.52 -6.38
CA VAL A 55 3.69 -2.28 -5.69
C VAL A 55 4.10 -1.06 -6.52
N LYS A 56 5.34 -1.04 -7.02
CA LYS A 56 5.82 0.03 -7.89
C LYS A 56 5.01 0.14 -9.17
N THR A 57 4.62 -0.98 -9.77
CA THR A 57 3.79 -0.97 -10.99
C THR A 57 2.40 -0.36 -10.71
N LEU A 58 1.81 -0.66 -9.56
CA LEU A 58 0.54 -0.06 -9.14
C LEU A 58 0.67 1.44 -8.85
N TRP A 59 1.78 1.87 -8.27
CA TRP A 59 2.13 3.27 -8.10
C TRP A 59 2.30 4.00 -9.44
N ASP A 60 3.06 3.42 -10.37
CA ASP A 60 3.30 4.00 -11.70
C ASP A 60 1.98 4.10 -12.50
N ALA A 61 1.00 3.22 -12.22
CA ALA A 61 -0.36 3.31 -12.74
C ALA A 61 -1.21 4.42 -12.07
N GLY A 62 -0.68 5.15 -11.10
CA GLY A 62 -1.31 6.30 -10.43
C GLY A 62 -2.16 5.97 -9.21
N ASN A 63 -2.03 4.77 -8.64
CA ASN A 63 -2.68 4.41 -7.38
C ASN A 63 -1.88 4.94 -6.19
N GLU A 64 -2.55 5.22 -5.08
CA GLU A 64 -1.89 5.61 -3.84
C GLU A 64 -1.33 4.37 -3.14
N ILE A 65 -0.07 4.43 -2.71
CA ILE A 65 0.55 3.42 -1.87
C ILE A 65 0.72 4.01 -0.46
N ALA A 66 0.43 3.23 0.55
CA ALA A 66 0.66 3.58 1.95
C ALA A 66 1.26 2.35 2.64
N GLY A 67 1.97 2.54 3.76
CA GLY A 67 2.56 1.39 4.44
C GLY A 67 1.61 0.77 5.47
N HIS A 68 1.69 -0.55 5.63
CA HIS A 68 0.90 -1.33 6.58
C HIS A 68 1.82 -2.08 7.54
N THR A 69 2.78 -1.34 8.12
CA THR A 69 3.92 -1.84 8.89
C THR A 69 4.88 -2.72 8.08
N LEU A 70 6.11 -2.84 8.58
CA LEU A 70 7.15 -3.58 7.86
C LEU A 70 6.87 -5.09 7.82
N ALA A 71 6.38 -5.63 8.94
CA ALA A 71 6.25 -7.07 9.19
C ALA A 71 4.81 -7.50 9.50
N HIS A 72 3.81 -6.71 9.08
CA HIS A 72 2.40 -6.93 9.39
C HIS A 72 2.14 -7.20 10.90
N SER A 73 2.88 -6.48 11.74
CA SER A 73 2.85 -6.67 13.19
C SER A 73 3.25 -5.41 13.92
N LEU A 74 2.61 -5.20 15.07
CA LEU A 74 2.95 -4.22 16.07
C LEU A 74 3.01 -4.93 17.44
N PRO A 75 3.67 -4.32 18.44
CA PRO A 75 3.48 -4.74 19.81
C PRO A 75 1.99 -4.73 20.18
N VAL A 76 1.57 -5.69 21.01
CA VAL A 76 0.17 -5.83 21.43
C VAL A 76 -0.24 -4.76 22.45
N GLY A 77 0.75 -4.17 23.14
CA GLY A 77 0.54 -3.17 24.18
C GLY A 77 0.61 -1.73 23.68
N SER A 78 0.46 -0.81 24.63
CA SER A 78 0.65 0.64 24.45
C SER A 78 1.55 1.22 25.55
N SER A 79 2.41 0.37 26.12
CA SER A 79 3.37 0.78 27.13
C SER A 79 4.51 1.59 26.51
N GLU A 80 5.30 2.25 27.35
CA GLU A 80 6.49 3.00 26.88
C GLU A 80 7.50 2.06 26.20
N ASP A 81 7.58 0.80 26.65
CA ASP A 81 8.41 -0.23 26.04
C ASP A 81 7.95 -0.60 24.61
N ASP A 82 6.67 -0.38 24.28
CA ASP A 82 6.10 -0.64 22.96
C ASP A 82 6.35 0.50 21.96
N TYR A 83 6.80 1.67 22.43
CA TYR A 83 6.97 2.86 21.59
C TYR A 83 8.05 2.68 20.51
N ILE A 84 9.25 2.25 20.91
CA ILE A 84 10.37 2.08 19.97
C ILE A 84 10.06 1.03 18.90
N PRO A 85 9.59 -0.19 19.21
CA PRO A 85 9.26 -1.16 18.19
C PRO A 85 8.13 -0.71 17.25
N THR A 86 7.16 0.05 17.76
CA THR A 86 6.09 0.65 16.93
C THR A 86 6.68 1.63 15.91
N ILE A 87 7.58 2.51 16.35
CA ILE A 87 8.26 3.45 15.45
C ILE A 87 9.12 2.71 14.43
N GLU A 88 9.85 1.66 14.83
CA GLU A 88 10.66 0.86 13.90
C GLU A 88 9.81 0.18 12.83
N ALA A 89 8.64 -0.36 13.19
CA ALA A 89 7.72 -0.99 12.25
C ALA A 89 7.11 0.01 11.24
N ILE A 90 6.72 1.20 11.73
CA ILE A 90 6.05 2.26 10.96
C ILE A 90 7.04 3.05 10.11
N ASP A 91 8.14 3.53 10.69
CA ASP A 91 9.16 4.32 10.00
C ASP A 91 10.11 3.44 9.17
N GLY A 92 10.34 2.19 9.57
CA GLY A 92 11.08 1.22 8.76
C GLY A 92 10.36 0.91 7.45
N MET A 93 9.03 0.71 7.50
CA MET A 93 8.21 0.54 6.32
C MET A 93 8.27 1.78 5.41
N ARG A 94 8.20 2.96 6.02
CA ARG A 94 8.34 4.23 5.31
C ARG A 94 9.64 4.33 4.53
N LYS A 95 10.76 4.11 5.20
CA LYS A 95 12.08 4.19 4.58
C LYS A 95 12.19 3.22 3.40
N LYS A 96 11.73 1.98 3.56
CA LYS A 96 11.72 1.00 2.46
C LYS A 96 10.90 1.46 1.26
N LEU A 97 9.67 1.95 1.46
CA LEU A 97 8.85 2.46 0.36
C LEU A 97 9.52 3.65 -0.35
N LEU A 98 10.14 4.56 0.42
CA LEU A 98 10.85 5.71 -0.14
C LEU A 98 12.09 5.29 -0.95
N GLU A 99 12.85 4.30 -0.48
CA GLU A 99 14.02 3.77 -1.16
C GLU A 99 13.66 3.12 -2.51
N GLU A 100 12.55 2.38 -2.55
CA GLU A 100 12.17 1.55 -3.70
C GLU A 100 11.32 2.31 -4.74
N ILE A 101 10.40 3.17 -4.28
CA ILE A 101 9.50 3.94 -5.16
C ILE A 101 10.11 5.30 -5.54
N GLY A 102 10.92 5.90 -4.66
CA GLY A 102 11.63 7.14 -4.93
C GLY A 102 10.79 8.43 -4.86
N ASP A 103 9.56 8.38 -4.33
CA ASP A 103 8.70 9.55 -4.14
C ASP A 103 8.32 9.77 -2.67
N SER A 104 8.55 10.99 -2.19
CA SER A 104 8.29 11.44 -0.81
C SER A 104 6.83 11.71 -0.47
N GLN A 105 5.92 11.76 -1.45
CA GLN A 105 4.48 12.02 -1.22
C GLN A 105 3.76 10.89 -0.47
N LEU A 106 4.45 9.79 -0.19
CA LEU A 106 3.87 8.45 -0.11
C LEU A 106 3.76 7.81 1.26
N VAL A 107 4.14 8.46 2.36
CA VAL A 107 4.22 7.69 3.61
C VAL A 107 3.41 8.20 4.77
N PHE A 108 2.18 7.70 4.79
CA PHE A 108 1.41 7.47 6.00
C PHE A 108 1.37 5.96 6.26
N THR A 109 1.86 5.54 7.41
CA THR A 109 1.79 4.17 7.93
C THR A 109 0.85 4.17 9.13
N PRO A 110 -0.47 4.02 8.94
CA PRO A 110 -1.38 3.98 10.08
C PRO A 110 -1.04 2.77 10.96
N PRO A 111 -1.10 2.91 12.30
CA PRO A 111 -1.03 1.76 13.18
C PRO A 111 -2.18 0.80 12.89
N LEU A 112 -1.91 -0.51 12.97
CA LEU A 112 -2.92 -1.56 12.88
C LEU A 112 -3.97 -1.33 14.00
N PHE A 113 -5.25 -1.41 13.67
CA PHE A 113 -6.35 -1.41 14.64
C PHE A 113 -6.61 -2.81 15.18
#